data_AF-A0A448WPX7-F1
#
_entry.id   AF-A0A448WPX7-F1
#
_cell.length_a   1.000
_cell.length_b   1.000
_cell.length_c   1.000
_cell.angle_alpha   90.00
_cell.angle_beta   90.00
_cell.angle_gamma   90.00
#
_symmetry.space_group_name_H-M   'P 1'
#
loop_
_entity.id
_entity.type
_entity.pdbx_description
1 polymer ?
#
loop_
_entity_poly.entity_id
_entity_poly.type
_entity_poly.pdbx_seq_one_letter_code
_entity_poly.pdbx_strand_id
1 'polypeptide(L)'
;MGGNLPSSATSCLLPIFWQLFSSPTCRGLIRQNQFGNLQHYFLQKTIIRAVATLRVQQVCPREVLSFLMELAKYNDNSRNSFSDSYYTSELIKAMKDTLTPAIIVRGSSSVSSLPWEARTVVEEAVRCLNMDTQMPSYKADISQILVYISELETFSRNKAR
;
A
#
# COMPACT_ATOMS: atom_id res chain seq x y z
N MET A 1 -21.17 2.16 18.54
CA MET A 1 -20.18 1.10 18.82
C MET A 1 -20.33 0.01 17.77
N GLY A 2 -19.90 0.27 16.53
CA GLY A 2 -19.97 -0.71 15.43
C GLY A 2 -18.55 -1.11 15.05
N GLY A 3 -17.97 -2.06 15.78
CA GLY A 3 -16.71 -2.66 15.38
C GLY A 3 -16.99 -3.52 14.15
N ASN A 4 -16.52 -3.10 12.98
CA ASN A 4 -16.49 -3.97 11.80
C ASN A 4 -15.66 -5.19 12.17
N LEU A 5 -16.32 -6.36 12.23
CA LEU A 5 -15.63 -7.63 12.37
C LEU A 5 -14.69 -7.78 11.18
N PRO A 6 -13.41 -8.17 11.37
CA PRO A 6 -12.50 -8.39 10.25
C PRO A 6 -13.15 -9.37 9.28
N SER A 7 -13.07 -9.07 7.98
CA SER A 7 -13.55 -9.97 6.94
C SER A 7 -12.90 -11.35 7.12
N SER A 8 -13.61 -12.44 6.79
CA SER A 8 -13.06 -13.80 6.97
C SER A 8 -11.71 -14.01 6.25
N ALA A 9 -11.40 -13.22 5.22
CA ALA A 9 -10.14 -13.27 4.51
C ALA A 9 -9.05 -12.40 5.18
N THR A 10 -9.37 -11.19 5.65
CA THR A 10 -8.44 -10.38 6.46
C THR A 10 -8.13 -11.05 7.80
N SER A 11 -9.08 -11.79 8.37
CA SER A 11 -8.90 -12.59 9.58
C SER A 11 -8.00 -13.81 9.39
N CYS A 12 -7.62 -14.17 8.17
CA CYS A 12 -6.69 -15.28 7.89
C CYS A 12 -5.35 -14.79 7.31
N LEU A 13 -5.38 -13.93 6.30
CA LEU A 13 -4.16 -13.50 5.61
C LEU A 13 -3.27 -12.57 6.45
N LEU A 14 -3.86 -11.64 7.22
CA LEU A 14 -3.08 -10.76 8.09
C LEU A 14 -2.39 -11.53 9.23
N PRO A 15 -3.08 -12.44 9.96
CA PRO A 15 -2.39 -13.26 10.96
C PRO A 15 -1.26 -14.11 10.39
N ILE A 16 -1.46 -14.72 9.21
CA ILE A 16 -0.42 -15.51 8.54
C ILE A 16 0.78 -14.62 8.19
N PHE A 17 0.54 -13.42 7.65
CA PHE A 17 1.60 -12.47 7.37
C PHE A 17 2.41 -12.15 8.62
N TRP A 18 1.73 -11.80 9.71
CA TRP A 18 2.41 -11.47 10.97
C TRP A 18 3.14 -12.66 11.56
N GLN A 19 2.62 -13.88 11.44
CA GLN A 19 3.30 -15.09 11.90
C GLN A 19 4.63 -15.32 11.14
N LEU A 20 4.66 -15.02 9.84
CA LEU A 20 5.83 -15.26 8.98
C LEU A 20 6.86 -14.12 8.99
N PHE A 21 6.39 -12.86 9.09
CA PHE A 21 7.22 -11.67 8.83
C PHE A 21 7.32 -10.68 10.01
N SER A 22 6.69 -10.97 11.16
CA SER A 22 6.90 -10.15 12.37
C SER A 22 8.26 -10.38 13.01
N SER A 23 8.71 -9.41 13.79
CA SER A 23 9.92 -9.53 14.59
C SER A 23 9.77 -10.65 15.63
N PRO A 24 10.76 -11.55 15.79
CA PRO A 24 10.74 -12.56 16.84
C PRO A 24 10.82 -11.95 18.25
N THR A 25 11.29 -10.70 18.38
CA THR A 25 11.41 -9.99 19.66
C THR A 25 10.14 -9.25 20.07
N CYS A 26 9.32 -8.81 19.11
CA CYS A 26 8.08 -8.06 19.36
C CYS A 26 7.02 -8.43 18.32
N ARG A 27 5.92 -9.05 18.78
CA ARG A 27 4.76 -9.32 17.93
C ARG A 27 4.10 -8.01 17.48
N GLY A 28 3.73 -7.93 16.20
CA GLY A 28 3.16 -6.73 15.59
C GLY A 28 4.18 -5.69 15.13
N LEU A 29 5.48 -5.88 15.39
CA LEU A 29 6.53 -5.05 14.82
C LEU A 29 7.07 -5.70 13.55
N ILE A 30 7.16 -4.91 12.49
CA ILE A 30 7.63 -5.37 11.18
C ILE A 30 9.14 -5.58 11.25
N ARG A 31 9.59 -6.80 10.95
CA ARG A 31 11.02 -7.11 10.91
C ARG A 31 11.68 -6.32 9.76
N GLN A 32 12.94 -5.93 9.94
CA GLN A 32 13.74 -5.43 8.82
C GLN A 32 13.72 -6.46 7.68
N ASN A 33 13.40 -6.00 6.47
CA ASN A 33 13.33 -6.86 5.31
C ASN A 33 14.72 -7.43 5.00
N GLN A 34 14.78 -8.72 4.69
CA GLN A 34 15.99 -9.41 4.26
C GLN A 34 15.74 -10.04 2.91
N PHE A 35 16.18 -9.39 1.83
CA PHE A 35 15.91 -9.88 0.46
C PHE A 35 16.91 -10.96 -0.01
N GLY A 36 17.77 -11.46 0.88
CA GLY A 36 18.64 -12.60 0.58
C GLY A 36 17.88 -13.92 0.40
N ASN A 37 16.65 -14.03 0.93
CA ASN A 37 15.77 -15.18 0.71
C ASN A 37 14.66 -14.81 -0.28
N LEU A 38 14.86 -15.17 -1.55
CA LEU A 38 13.91 -14.84 -2.63
C LEU A 38 12.54 -15.47 -2.43
N GLN A 39 12.45 -16.67 -1.83
CA GLN A 39 11.15 -17.31 -1.57
C GLN A 39 10.32 -16.48 -0.59
N HIS A 40 10.94 -16.02 0.50
CA HIS A 40 10.29 -15.13 1.46
C HIS A 40 9.91 -13.80 0.82
N TYR A 41 10.79 -13.22 0.00
CA TYR A 41 10.50 -11.98 -0.72
C TYR A 41 9.27 -12.11 -1.62
N PHE A 42 9.21 -13.13 -2.48
CA PHE A 42 8.07 -13.34 -3.37
C PHE A 42 6.79 -13.68 -2.62
N LEU A 43 6.89 -14.45 -1.52
CA LEU A 43 5.75 -14.76 -0.68
C LEU A 43 5.18 -13.50 -0.01
N GLN A 44 6.05 -12.68 0.59
CA GLN A 44 5.69 -11.40 1.21
C GLN A 44 5.02 -10.48 0.19
N LYS A 45 5.61 -10.34 -1.00
CA LYS A 45 5.08 -9.54 -2.10
C LYS A 45 3.70 -10.04 -2.57
N THR A 46 3.53 -11.35 -2.70
CA THR A 46 2.26 -11.98 -3.09
C THR A 46 1.16 -11.75 -2.06
N ILE A 47 1.47 -11.88 -0.77
CA ILE A 47 0.49 -11.66 0.31
C ILE A 47 0.04 -10.20 0.32
N ILE A 48 0.96 -9.23 0.21
CA ILE A 48 0.65 -7.79 0.14
C ILE A 48 -0.34 -7.51 -0.99
N ARG A 49 -0.09 -8.05 -2.18
CA ARG A 49 -1.01 -7.94 -3.32
C ARG A 49 -2.37 -8.58 -3.05
N ALA A 50 -2.38 -9.80 -2.52
CA ALA A 50 -3.61 -10.54 -2.28
C ALA A 50 -4.51 -9.83 -1.26
N VAL A 51 -3.92 -9.25 -0.21
CA VAL A 51 -4.66 -8.49 0.80
C VAL A 51 -5.25 -7.21 0.20
N ALA A 52 -4.52 -6.51 -0.67
CA ALA A 52 -4.99 -5.30 -1.35
C ALA A 52 -6.16 -5.54 -2.32
N THR A 53 -6.30 -6.75 -2.86
CA THR A 53 -7.41 -7.11 -3.77
C THR A 53 -8.64 -7.64 -3.04
N LEU A 54 -8.59 -7.82 -1.72
CA LEU A 54 -9.75 -8.26 -0.94
C LEU A 54 -10.90 -7.25 -1.06
N ARG A 55 -12.12 -7.77 -1.21
CA ARG A 55 -13.34 -6.96 -1.31
C ARG A 55 -14.42 -7.55 -0.39
N VAL A 56 -15.02 -6.68 0.41
CA VAL A 56 -16.25 -6.95 1.16
C VAL A 56 -17.27 -5.93 0.68
N GLN A 57 -18.39 -6.41 0.15
CA GLN A 57 -19.41 -5.54 -0.45
C GLN A 57 -18.82 -4.55 -1.48
N GLN A 58 -17.94 -5.03 -2.36
CA GLN A 58 -17.24 -4.23 -3.40
C GLN A 58 -16.24 -3.19 -2.88
N VAL A 59 -15.99 -3.11 -1.58
CA VAL A 59 -15.04 -2.16 -0.97
C VAL A 59 -13.88 -2.92 -0.33
N CYS A 60 -12.67 -2.37 -0.43
CA CYS A 60 -11.52 -2.91 0.30
C CYS A 60 -11.72 -2.73 1.82
N PRO A 61 -11.49 -3.76 2.65
CA PRO A 61 -11.57 -3.60 4.11
C PRO A 61 -10.63 -2.49 4.60
N ARG A 62 -11.10 -1.66 5.55
CA ARG A 62 -10.38 -0.44 5.98
C ARG A 62 -9.04 -0.76 6.63
N GLU A 63 -8.96 -1.87 7.34
CA GLU A 63 -7.75 -2.33 8.02
C GLU A 63 -6.59 -2.62 7.04
N VAL A 64 -6.89 -2.90 5.78
CA VAL A 64 -5.88 -3.23 4.77
C VAL A 64 -4.99 -2.03 4.46
N LEU A 65 -5.57 -0.85 4.25
CA LEU A 65 -4.77 0.34 3.95
C LEU A 65 -3.87 0.70 5.13
N SER A 66 -4.38 0.63 6.36
CA SER A 66 -3.60 0.84 7.58
C SER A 66 -2.44 -0.15 7.70
N PHE A 67 -2.69 -1.43 7.43
CA PHE A 67 -1.65 -2.46 7.41
C PHE A 67 -0.56 -2.17 6.37
N LEU A 68 -0.93 -1.82 5.13
CA LEU A 68 0.05 -1.51 4.08
C LEU A 68 0.86 -0.26 4.38
N MET A 69 0.25 0.77 4.98
CA MET A 69 0.95 1.95 5.47
C MET A 69 1.97 1.63 6.55
N GLU A 70 1.61 0.78 7.52
CA GLU A 70 2.55 0.35 8.56
C GLU A 70 3.75 -0.36 7.93
N LEU A 71 3.52 -1.25 6.94
CA LEU A 71 4.60 -1.88 6.19
C LEU A 71 5.52 -0.89 5.50
N ALA A 72 4.96 0.15 4.86
CA ALA A 72 5.76 1.18 4.20
C ALA A 72 6.55 2.05 5.19
N LYS A 73 5.92 2.44 6.31
CA LYS A 73 6.51 3.28 7.35
C LYS A 73 7.69 2.61 8.06
N TYR A 74 7.58 1.31 8.34
CA TYR A 74 8.60 0.54 9.03
C TYR A 74 9.55 -0.21 8.08
N ASN A 75 9.44 0.01 6.77
CA ASN A 75 10.40 -0.50 5.80
C ASN A 75 11.73 0.29 5.89
N ASP A 76 12.53 -0.03 6.91
CA ASP A 76 13.90 0.44 7.05
C ASP A 76 14.86 -0.54 6.35
N ASN A 77 15.33 -0.14 5.17
CA ASN A 77 16.26 -0.93 4.36
C ASN A 77 17.73 -0.50 4.55
N SER A 78 18.05 0.37 5.53
CA SER A 78 19.40 0.93 5.73
C SER A 78 20.50 -0.10 6.01
N ARG A 79 20.12 -1.29 6.48
CA ARG A 79 21.04 -2.39 6.84
C ARG A 79 21.03 -3.56 5.85
N ASN A 80 20.20 -3.48 4.81
CA ASN A 80 20.07 -4.56 3.83
C ASN A 80 21.04 -4.34 2.66
N SER A 81 21.73 -5.39 2.24
CA SER A 81 22.64 -5.35 1.08
C SER A 81 21.88 -5.29 -0.25
N PHE A 82 20.57 -5.53 -0.24
CA PHE A 82 19.71 -5.54 -1.42
C PHE A 82 18.80 -4.30 -1.43
N SER A 83 18.55 -3.76 -2.62
CA SER A 83 17.58 -2.69 -2.83
C SER A 83 16.15 -3.16 -2.54
N ASP A 84 15.39 -2.33 -1.83
CA ASP A 84 13.95 -2.49 -1.57
C ASP A 84 13.07 -1.85 -2.65
N SER A 85 13.64 -1.35 -3.75
CA SER A 85 12.89 -0.52 -4.69
C SER A 85 11.67 -1.21 -5.28
N TYR A 86 11.82 -2.48 -5.64
CA TYR A 86 10.74 -3.32 -6.13
C TYR A 86 9.68 -3.63 -5.05
N TYR A 87 10.09 -3.78 -3.78
CA TYR A 87 9.17 -4.03 -2.67
C TYR A 87 8.31 -2.80 -2.37
N THR A 88 8.95 -1.64 -2.23
CA THR A 88 8.29 -0.35 -2.01
C THR A 88 7.36 -0.01 -3.18
N SER A 89 7.78 -0.26 -4.43
CA SER A 89 6.89 -0.06 -5.58
C SER A 89 5.62 -0.92 -5.50
N GLU A 90 5.73 -2.17 -5.03
CA GLU A 90 4.57 -3.04 -4.87
C GLU A 90 3.67 -2.60 -3.72
N LEU A 91 4.25 -2.10 -2.62
CA LEU A 91 3.47 -1.54 -1.51
C LEU A 91 2.61 -0.36 -1.98
N ILE A 92 3.16 0.56 -2.78
CA ILE A 92 2.40 1.69 -3.31
C ILE A 92 1.32 1.20 -4.29
N LYS A 93 1.63 0.23 -5.18
CA LYS A 93 0.65 -0.39 -6.09
C LYS A 93 -0.49 -1.07 -5.30
N ALA A 94 -0.16 -1.77 -4.22
CA ALA A 94 -1.13 -2.41 -3.33
C ALA A 94 -2.01 -1.37 -2.62
N MET A 95 -1.41 -0.30 -2.07
CA MET A 95 -2.16 0.80 -1.45
C MET A 95 -3.13 1.45 -2.44
N LYS A 96 -2.70 1.68 -3.68
CA LYS A 96 -3.53 2.16 -4.78
C LYS A 96 -4.72 1.22 -5.05
N ASP A 97 -4.49 -0.09 -5.08
CA ASP A 97 -5.55 -1.07 -5.33
C ASP A 97 -6.61 -1.13 -4.21
N THR A 98 -6.34 -0.55 -3.03
CA THR A 98 -7.36 -0.36 -1.98
C THR A 98 -8.35 0.77 -2.29
N LEU A 99 -7.97 1.73 -3.16
CA LEU A 99 -8.79 2.87 -3.55
C LEU A 99 -9.86 2.42 -4.56
N THR A 100 -11.02 2.03 -4.05
CA THR A 100 -12.16 1.66 -4.90
C THR A 100 -12.82 2.90 -5.52
N PRO A 101 -13.48 2.77 -6.69
CA PRO A 101 -14.25 3.88 -7.28
C PRO A 101 -15.28 4.47 -6.31
N ALA A 102 -15.84 3.67 -5.39
CA ALA A 102 -16.76 4.12 -4.36
C ALA A 102 -16.12 5.09 -3.35
N ILE A 103 -14.82 4.95 -3.08
CA ILE A 103 -14.06 5.88 -2.22
C ILE A 103 -13.77 7.16 -3.02
N ILE A 104 -13.31 7.02 -4.26
CA ILE A 104 -12.91 8.15 -5.11
C ILE A 104 -14.09 9.05 -5.46
N VAL A 105 -15.26 8.49 -5.76
CA VAL A 105 -16.49 9.25 -6.08
C VAL A 105 -17.06 10.01 -4.87
N ARG A 106 -16.68 9.65 -3.64
CA ARG A 106 -17.04 10.43 -2.44
C ARG A 106 -16.19 11.70 -2.28
N GLY A 107 -15.08 11.83 -3.01
CA GLY A 107 -14.23 13.02 -3.02
C GLY A 107 -14.70 14.05 -4.05
N SER A 108 -14.86 15.29 -3.61
CA SER A 108 -15.17 16.44 -4.49
C SER A 108 -13.94 16.84 -5.34
N SER A 109 -14.13 17.77 -6.25
CA SER A 109 -13.26 18.14 -7.38
C SER A 109 -11.86 18.72 -7.05
N SER A 110 -11.38 18.67 -5.79
CA SER A 110 -10.07 19.18 -5.37
C SER A 110 -9.26 18.19 -4.51
N VAL A 111 -7.92 18.27 -4.58
CA VAL A 111 -6.99 17.46 -3.76
C VAL A 111 -7.24 17.60 -2.26
N SER A 112 -7.66 18.78 -1.81
CA SER A 112 -8.04 19.07 -0.42
C SER A 112 -9.35 18.41 0.02
N SER A 113 -10.16 17.93 -0.92
CA SER A 113 -11.43 17.24 -0.69
C SER A 113 -11.38 15.73 -0.96
N LEU A 114 -10.18 15.21 -1.23
CA LEU A 114 -9.97 13.76 -1.35
C LEU A 114 -10.26 13.09 0.01
N PRO A 115 -10.86 11.88 -0.01
CA PRO A 115 -10.94 11.04 1.18
C PRO A 115 -9.54 10.81 1.76
N TRP A 116 -9.46 10.64 3.09
CA TRP A 116 -8.19 10.43 3.78
C TRP A 116 -7.40 9.26 3.16
N GLU A 117 -8.09 8.20 2.72
CA GLU A 117 -7.48 7.05 2.06
C GLU A 117 -6.69 7.49 0.82
N ALA A 118 -7.32 8.26 -0.07
CA ALA A 118 -6.69 8.70 -1.31
C ALA A 118 -5.53 9.68 -1.04
N ARG A 119 -5.72 10.62 -0.11
CA ARG A 119 -4.68 11.57 0.29
C ARG A 119 -3.44 10.85 0.82
N THR A 120 -3.63 9.86 1.67
CA THR A 120 -2.55 9.03 2.23
C THR A 120 -1.74 8.32 1.14
N VAL A 121 -2.40 7.71 0.16
CA VAL A 121 -1.70 7.03 -0.95
C VAL A 121 -0.90 8.03 -1.80
N VAL A 122 -1.45 9.22 -2.03
CA VAL A 122 -0.76 10.30 -2.76
C VAL A 122 0.47 10.78 -2.00
N GLU A 123 0.34 11.07 -0.70
CA GLU A 123 1.45 11.54 0.14
C GLU A 123 2.60 10.51 0.16
N GLU A 124 2.28 9.22 0.24
CA GLU A 124 3.29 8.16 0.22
C GLU A 124 3.95 8.00 -1.15
N ALA A 125 3.20 8.10 -2.25
CA ALA A 125 3.75 8.08 -3.61
C ALA A 125 4.73 9.26 -3.84
N VAL A 126 4.36 10.46 -3.38
CA VAL A 126 5.22 11.66 -3.45
C VAL A 126 6.47 11.49 -2.59
N ARG A 127 6.35 10.92 -1.38
CA ARG A 127 7.49 10.62 -0.52
C ARG A 127 8.50 9.73 -1.24
N CYS A 128 8.04 8.66 -1.89
CA CYS A 128 8.91 7.75 -2.62
C CYS A 128 9.56 8.41 -3.85
N LEU A 129 8.85 9.30 -4.56
CA LEU A 129 9.43 10.09 -5.64
C LEU A 129 10.55 11.02 -5.15
N ASN A 130 10.33 11.69 -4.01
CA ASN A 130 11.33 12.56 -3.39
C ASN A 130 12.58 11.80 -2.91
N MET A 131 12.46 10.50 -2.61
CA MET A 131 13.64 9.67 -2.34
C MET A 131 14.33 9.25 -3.64
N ASP A 132 13.58 9.02 -4.72
CA ASP A 132 14.13 8.62 -6.02
C ASP A 132 14.89 9.75 -6.73
N THR A 133 14.57 11.01 -6.46
CA THR A 133 15.37 12.15 -6.92
C THR A 133 16.76 12.17 -6.30
N GLN A 134 16.91 11.65 -5.07
CA GLN A 134 18.20 11.55 -4.38
C GLN A 134 18.98 10.31 -4.81
N MET A 135 18.30 9.21 -5.16
CA MET A 135 18.95 7.98 -5.60
C MET A 135 18.09 7.25 -6.65
N PRO A 136 18.45 7.31 -7.95
CA PRO A 136 17.59 6.92 -9.06
C PRO A 136 17.46 5.40 -9.20
N SER A 137 16.59 4.80 -8.39
CA SER A 137 16.39 3.34 -8.27
C SER A 137 14.94 2.90 -8.43
N TYR A 138 13.98 3.83 -8.35
CA TYR A 138 12.55 3.59 -8.40
C TYR A 138 11.85 4.13 -9.67
N LYS A 139 12.62 4.74 -10.58
CA LYS A 139 12.16 5.62 -11.67
C LYS A 139 11.01 5.13 -12.54
N ALA A 140 10.97 3.86 -12.92
CA ALA A 140 9.97 3.36 -13.86
C ALA A 140 8.63 3.05 -13.17
N ASP A 141 8.67 2.33 -12.05
CA ASP A 141 7.46 1.84 -11.40
C ASP A 141 6.68 2.93 -10.66
N ILE A 142 7.35 3.90 -10.04
CA ILE A 142 6.68 4.98 -9.30
C ILE A 142 6.06 6.00 -10.24
N SER A 143 6.74 6.33 -11.34
CA SER A 143 6.22 7.24 -12.37
C SER A 143 4.90 6.73 -12.96
N GLN A 144 4.80 5.42 -13.19
CA GLN A 144 3.58 4.79 -13.72
C GLN A 144 2.40 4.85 -12.74
N ILE A 145 2.68 4.81 -11.43
CA ILE A 145 1.66 4.95 -10.39
C ILE A 145 1.13 6.39 -10.33
N LEU A 146 2.01 7.39 -10.43
CA LEU A 146 1.61 8.81 -10.42
C LEU A 146 0.75 9.17 -11.62
N VAL A 147 1.12 8.71 -12.83
CA VAL A 147 0.30 8.88 -14.04
C VAL A 147 -1.10 8.31 -13.80
N TYR A 148 -1.21 7.12 -13.21
CA TYR A 148 -2.50 6.51 -12.92
C TYR A 148 -3.30 7.26 -11.83
N ILE A 149 -2.64 7.79 -10.78
CA ILE A 149 -3.29 8.64 -9.79
C ILE A 149 -3.85 9.91 -10.46
N SER A 150 -3.08 10.53 -11.37
CA SER A 150 -3.55 11.68 -12.16
C SER A 150 -4.71 11.30 -13.10
N GLU A 151 -4.72 10.09 -13.66
CA GLU A 151 -5.83 9.54 -14.44
C GLU A 151 -7.10 9.35 -13.58
N LEU A 152 -6.96 8.87 -12.34
CA LEU A 152 -8.08 8.74 -11.40
C LEU A 152 -8.67 10.11 -11.03
N GLU A 153 -7.83 11.13 -10.86
CA GLU A 153 -8.29 12.51 -10.65
C GLU A 153 -9.01 13.09 -11.89
N THR A 154 -8.57 12.72 -13.10
CA THR A 154 -9.26 13.15 -14.34
C THR A 154 -10.58 12.41 -14.52
N PHE A 155 -10.63 11.12 -14.19
CA PHE A 155 -11.86 10.33 -14.21
C PHE A 155 -12.91 10.88 -13.23
N SER A 156 -12.50 11.27 -12.02
CA SER A 156 -13.40 11.92 -11.04
C SER A 156 -13.95 13.25 -11.57
N ARG A 157 -13.11 14.10 -12.16
CA ARG A 157 -13.52 15.38 -12.76
C ARG A 157 -14.50 15.25 -13.91
N ASN A 158 -14.33 14.24 -14.77
CA ASN A 158 -15.18 14.05 -15.95
C ASN A 158 -16.59 13.53 -15.63
N LYS A 159 -16.78 12.91 -14.46
CA LYS A 159 -18.09 12.40 -14.01
C LYS A 159 -18.93 13.44 -13.24
N ALA A 160 -18.30 14.55 -12.85
CA ALA A 160 -18.94 15.68 -12.17
C ALA A 160 -19.45 16.77 -13.15
N ARG A 161 -19.28 16.56 -14.46
CA ARG A 161 -19.87 17.35 -15.54
C ARG A 161 -21.03 16.58 -16.17
#